data_AF-A0A7C2MNJ8-F1
#
_entry.id   AF-A0A7C2MNJ8-F1
#
_cell.length_a   1.000
_cell.length_b   1.000
_cell.length_c   1.000
_cell.angle_alpha   90.00
_cell.angle_beta   90.00
_cell.angle_gamma   90.00
#
_symmetry.space_group_name_H-M   'P 1'
#
loop_
_entity.id
_entity.type
_entity.pdbx_description
1 polymer ?
#
loop_
_entity_poly.entity_id
_entity_poly.type
_entity_poly.pdbx_seq_one_letter_code
_entity_poly.pdbx_strand_id
1 'polypeptide(L)'
;MIKTNAEGRYLVTRKGEDYLVEVRRSPDGKTFIVIEKLRKHVYKKGEEELVWEQNTEGAEEIEYDKLPQEVRRAFSSATKR
;
A
#
# COMPACT_ATOMS: atom_id res chain seq x y z
N MET A 1 11.98 -5.20 -15.17
CA MET A 1 10.85 -5.39 -14.23
C MET A 1 11.21 -6.57 -13.34
N ILE A 2 11.31 -6.39 -12.02
CA ILE A 2 11.62 -7.50 -11.09
C ILE A 2 10.37 -8.36 -10.97
N LYS A 3 10.47 -9.66 -11.25
CA LYS A 3 9.37 -10.60 -11.01
C LYS A 3 9.25 -10.83 -9.50
N THR A 4 8.07 -10.60 -8.94
CA THR A 4 7.77 -10.83 -7.52
C THR A 4 6.38 -11.46 -7.37
N ASN A 5 6.21 -12.26 -6.32
CA ASN A 5 4.92 -12.80 -5.90
C ASN A 5 4.40 -11.99 -4.72
N ALA A 6 3.09 -11.78 -4.64
CA ALA A 6 2.46 -11.16 -3.47
C ALA A 6 2.33 -12.20 -2.34
N GLU A 7 2.87 -11.88 -1.17
CA GLU A 7 2.75 -12.69 0.05
C GLU A 7 1.77 -12.09 1.06
N GLY A 8 1.53 -10.77 0.99
CA GLY A 8 0.57 -10.09 1.86
C GLY A 8 0.16 -8.74 1.30
N ARG A 9 -1.08 -8.33 1.59
CA ARG A 9 -1.66 -7.05 1.16
C ARG A 9 -2.49 -6.50 2.31
N TYR A 10 -2.13 -5.32 2.79
CA TYR A 10 -2.71 -4.72 3.98
C TYR A 10 -3.23 -3.32 3.71
N LEU A 11 -4.43 -3.02 4.20
CA LEU A 11 -4.98 -1.67 4.26
C LEU A 11 -4.80 -1.14 5.68
N VAL A 12 -4.07 -0.03 5.82
CA VAL A 12 -3.65 0.50 7.13
C VAL A 12 -3.91 2.00 7.19
N THR A 13 -4.74 2.40 8.14
CA THR A 13 -4.91 3.82 8.50
C THR A 13 -3.89 4.20 9.57
N ARG A 14 -3.10 5.25 9.33
CA ARG A 14 -2.15 5.79 10.31
C ARG A 14 -2.10 7.31 10.23
N LYS A 15 -2.29 7.97 11.38
CA LYS A 15 -2.30 9.44 11.49
C LYS A 15 -3.31 10.12 10.54
N GLY A 16 -4.48 9.50 10.37
CA GLY A 16 -5.56 10.02 9.51
C GLY A 16 -5.33 9.85 8.02
N GLU A 17 -4.35 9.04 7.62
CA GLU A 17 -4.00 8.78 6.23
C GLU A 17 -4.05 7.27 5.97
N ASP A 18 -4.60 6.88 4.83
CA ASP A 18 -4.74 5.48 4.44
C ASP A 18 -3.61 5.04 3.51
N TYR A 19 -3.13 3.83 3.76
CA TYR A 19 -2.02 3.24 3.04
C TYR A 19 -2.36 1.82 2.62
N LEU A 20 -2.00 1.50 1.39
CA LEU A 20 -1.87 0.13 0.93
C LEU A 20 -0.42 -0.32 1.14
N VAL A 21 -0.25 -1.46 1.81
CA VAL A 21 1.06 -2.05 2.06
C VAL A 21 1.10 -3.43 1.43
N GLU A 22 2.01 -3.64 0.49
CA GLU A 22 2.19 -4.93 -0.18
C GLU A 22 3.54 -5.55 0.20
N VAL A 23 3.49 -6.80 0.65
CA VAL A 23 4.67 -7.64 0.87
C VAL A 23 4.87 -8.50 -0.36
N ARG A 24 6.00 -8.29 -1.03
CA ARG A 24 6.36 -8.94 -2.29
C ARG A 24 7.64 -9.73 -2.11
N ARG A 25 7.71 -10.96 -2.62
CA ARG A 25 8.91 -11.80 -2.59
C ARG A 25 9.41 -12.08 -3.99
N SER A 26 10.69 -11.86 -4.24
CA SER A 26 11.33 -12.25 -5.49
C SER A 26 11.76 -13.72 -5.49
N PRO A 27 11.98 -14.33 -6.67
CA PRO A 27 12.45 -15.72 -6.78
C PRO A 27 13.80 -15.99 -6.08
N ASP A 28 14.67 -14.98 -5.96
CA ASP A 28 15.94 -15.07 -5.23
C ASP A 28 15.79 -14.87 -3.70
N GLY A 29 14.55 -14.83 -3.20
CA GLY A 29 14.25 -14.78 -1.77
C GLY A 29 14.34 -13.40 -1.13
N LYS A 30 14.44 -12.31 -1.92
CA LYS A 30 14.39 -10.96 -1.36
C LYS A 30 12.95 -10.53 -1.11
N THR A 31 12.73 -9.86 0.01
CA THR A 31 11.43 -9.26 0.35
C THR A 31 11.45 -7.77 0.02
N PHE A 32 10.39 -7.31 -0.63
CA PHE A 32 10.10 -5.92 -0.91
C PHE A 32 8.81 -5.55 -0.18
N ILE A 33 8.84 -4.44 0.54
CA ILE A 33 7.66 -3.87 1.20
C ILE A 33 7.32 -2.59 0.44
N VAL A 34 6.22 -2.63 -0.30
CA VAL A 34 5.72 -1.50 -1.09
C VAL A 34 4.69 -0.77 -0.23
N ILE A 35 4.87 0.52 -0.01
CA ILE A 35 3.97 1.35 0.80
C ILE A 35 3.44 2.46 -0.08
N GLU A 36 2.15 2.41 -0.38
CA GLU A 36 1.46 3.36 -1.22
C GLU A 36 0.46 4.14 -0.38
N LYS A 37 0.56 5.47 -0.42
CA LYS A 37 -0.47 6.32 0.18
C LYS A 37 -1.68 6.34 -0.74
N LEU A 38 -2.85 5.98 -0.22
CA LEU A 38 -4.08 6.01 -0.98
C LEU A 38 -4.52 7.44 -1.24
N ARG A 39 -4.94 7.70 -2.48
CA ARG A 39 -5.33 9.02 -2.95
C ARG A 39 -6.56 8.90 -3.84
N LYS A 40 -7.54 9.73 -3.55
CA LYS A 40 -8.67 9.96 -4.44
C LYS A 40 -8.30 11.05 -5.42
N HIS A 41 -8.27 10.71 -6.70
CA HIS A 41 -8.00 11.64 -7.78
C HIS A 41 -9.31 11.94 -8.52
N VAL A 42 -9.64 13.22 -8.62
CA VAL A 42 -10.79 13.70 -9.39
C VAL A 42 -10.25 14.43 -10.61
N TYR A 43 -10.71 14.06 -11.80
CA TYR A 43 -10.29 14.69 -13.05
C TYR A 43 -11.49 14.89 -13.98
N LYS A 44 -11.38 15.90 -14.85
CA LYS A 44 -12.43 16.23 -15.82
C LYS A 44 -12.10 15.68 -17.18
N LYS A 45 -13.11 15.13 -17.87
CA LYS A 45 -13.02 14.71 -19.27
C LYS A 45 -14.18 15.35 -20.03
N GLY A 46 -13.95 16.52 -20.61
CA GLY A 46 -15.03 17.35 -21.16
C GLY A 46 -15.88 17.93 -20.03
N GLU A 47 -17.18 17.67 -20.07
CA GLU A 47 -18.14 18.08 -19.01
C GLU A 47 -18.29 17.02 -17.90
N GLU A 48 -17.72 15.83 -18.07
CA GLU A 48 -17.81 14.75 -17.09
C GLU A 48 -16.71 14.87 -16.02
N GLU A 49 -17.10 14.65 -14.76
CA GLU A 49 -16.19 14.48 -13.63
C GLU A 49 -15.99 12.98 -13.36
N LEU A 50 -14.74 12.54 -13.39
CA LEU A 50 -14.33 11.16 -13.18
C LEU A 50 -13.47 11.04 -11.92
N VAL A 51 -13.62 9.90 -11.24
CA VAL A 51 -12.89 9.58 -10.02
C VAL A 51 -12.01 8.37 -10.27
N TRP A 52 -10.75 8.46 -9.87
CA TRP A 52 -9.82 7.34 -9.83
C TRP A 52 -9.27 7.17 -8.41
N GLU A 53 -9.26 5.91 -7.97
CA GLU A 53 -8.73 5.46 -6.68
C GLU A 53 -7.85 4.23 -6.93
N GLN A 54 -6.83 4.03 -6.11
CA GLN A 54 -6.02 2.81 -6.20
C GLN A 54 -6.87 1.57 -5.90
N ASN A 55 -6.60 0.46 -6.59
CA ASN A 55 -7.28 -0.80 -6.31
C ASN A 55 -6.79 -1.37 -4.97
N THR A 56 -7.70 -1.58 -4.01
CA THR A 56 -7.45 -2.19 -2.70
C THR A 56 -8.03 -3.59 -2.54
N GLU A 57 -8.58 -4.19 -3.60
CA GLU A 57 -9.23 -5.50 -3.58
C GLU A 57 -8.34 -6.61 -3.00
N GLY A 58 -8.89 -7.39 -2.08
CA GLY A 58 -8.14 -8.47 -1.41
C GLY A 58 -7.08 -8.00 -0.42
N ALA A 59 -7.01 -6.70 -0.10
CA ALA A 59 -6.23 -6.22 1.04
C ALA A 59 -6.96 -6.51 2.35
N GLU A 60 -6.21 -7.00 3.34
CA GLU A 60 -6.70 -7.16 4.71
C GLU A 60 -6.64 -5.82 5.45
N GLU A 61 -7.76 -5.39 6.01
CA GLU A 61 -7.79 -4.23 6.92
C GLU A 61 -7.13 -4.60 8.25
N ILE A 62 -6.07 -3.87 8.62
CA ILE A 62 -5.31 -4.16 9.82
C ILE A 62 -4.84 -2.88 10.51
N GLU A 63 -4.94 -2.88 11.84
CA GLU A 63 -4.38 -1.81 12.66
C GLU A 63 -2.86 -1.77 12.51
N TYR A 64 -2.29 -0.56 12.47
CA TYR A 64 -0.85 -0.35 12.31
C TYR A 64 -0.01 -1.20 13.29
N ASP A 65 -0.44 -1.35 14.55
CA ASP A 65 0.32 -2.07 15.58
C ASP A 65 0.27 -3.60 15.45
N LYS A 66 -0.69 -4.13 14.68
CA LYS A 66 -0.84 -5.56 14.39
C LYS A 66 -0.05 -6.01 13.17
N LEU A 67 0.49 -5.08 12.38
CA LEU A 67 1.37 -5.41 11.26
C LEU A 67 2.62 -6.19 11.71
N PRO A 68 3.13 -7.11 10.86
CA PRO A 68 4.41 -7.77 11.10
C PRO A 68 5.53 -6.79 11.42
N GLN A 69 6.44 -7.16 12.32
CA GLN A 69 7.45 -6.22 12.85
C GLN A 69 8.32 -5.60 11.75
N GLU A 70 8.74 -6.41 10.77
CA GLU A 70 9.51 -5.96 9.60
C GLU A 70 8.73 -4.95 8.74
N VAL A 71 7.43 -5.20 8.53
CA VAL A 71 6.54 -4.30 7.79
C VAL A 71 6.38 -2.97 8.52
N ARG A 72 6.18 -2.99 9.85
CA ARG A 72 6.11 -1.76 10.66
C ARG A 72 7.39 -0.94 10.60
N ARG A 73 8.56 -1.59 10.60
CA ARG A 73 9.87 -0.92 10.49
C ARG A 73 10.01 -0.25 9.13
N ALA A 74 9.74 -0.97 8.04
CA ALA A 74 9.79 -0.41 6.68
C ALA A 74 8.79 0.75 6.52
N PHE A 75 7.55 0.55 6.99
CA PHE A 75 6.51 1.58 7.00
C PHE A 75 6.98 2.84 7.69
N SER A 76 7.47 2.72 8.93
CA SER A 76 7.91 3.87 9.71
C SER A 76 9.10 4.58 9.08
N SER A 77 10.02 3.85 8.45
CA SER A 77 11.14 4.43 7.73
C SER A 77 10.69 5.21 6.49
N ALA A 78 9.79 4.64 5.69
CA ALA A 78 9.32 5.25 4.43
C ALA A 78 8.37 6.44 4.64
N THR A 79 7.67 6.48 5.78
CA THR A 79 6.69 7.52 6.11
C THR A 79 7.21 8.57 7.11
N LYS A 80 8.50 8.50 7.47
CA LYS A 80 9.16 9.52 8.30
C LYS A 80 9.34 10.79 7.47
N ARG A 81 8.36 11.69 7.56
CA ARG A 81 8.50 13.10 7.15
C ARG A 81 8.85 13.95 8.35
#